data_AF-A0AAV7QYA8-F1
#
_entry.id   AF-A0AAV7QYA8-F1
#
_cell.length_a   1.000
_cell.length_b   1.000
_cell.length_c   1.000
_cell.angle_alpha   90.00
_cell.angle_beta   90.00
_cell.angle_gamma   90.00
#
_symmetry.space_group_name_H-M   'P 1'
#
loop_
_entity.id
_entity.type
_entity.pdbx_description
1 polymer ?
#
loop_
_entity_poly.entity_id
_entity_poly.type
_entity_poly.pdbx_seq_one_letter_code
_entity_poly.pdbx_strand_id
1 'polypeptide(L)'
;MLAEQWEETEDDLKDIFTYKKDLKENLLKVWEEAHQTLREAQEKQKYHYDAHSSPRSLTIGQKVLALLPTTENKLLARWQGPYTILDKIMPTTYKIEIPDGSGREQIYHINLLKTWNDQNEKESIPQFVYNQWY
;
A
#
# COMPACT_ATOMS: atom_id res chain seq x y z
N MET A 1 -30.79 -53.32 31.93
CA MET A 1 -30.46 -51.89 32.15
C MET A 1 -29.24 -51.58 31.32
N LEU A 2 -29.30 -50.58 30.42
CA LEU A 2 -28.26 -50.04 29.49
C LEU A 2 -28.66 -50.08 28.01
N ALA A 3 -29.86 -49.59 27.66
CA ALA A 3 -30.21 -49.31 26.25
C ALA A 3 -31.14 -48.09 26.11
N GLU A 4 -31.08 -47.12 27.03
CA GLU A 4 -32.08 -46.03 27.12
C GLU A 4 -31.51 -44.61 26.93
N GLN A 5 -30.33 -44.40 26.31
CA GLN A 5 -29.74 -43.06 26.37
C GLN A 5 -29.09 -42.49 25.10
N TRP A 6 -29.45 -42.97 23.91
CA TRP A 6 -29.01 -42.31 22.67
C TRP A 6 -30.09 -42.38 21.59
N GLU A 7 -31.25 -41.79 21.87
CA GLU A 7 -32.09 -41.22 20.82
C GLU A 7 -31.87 -39.71 20.92
N GLU A 8 -30.97 -39.17 20.09
CA GLU A 8 -30.95 -37.72 19.85
C GLU A 8 -32.37 -37.33 19.46
N THR A 9 -33.00 -36.48 20.26
CA THR A 9 -34.41 -36.16 20.01
C THR A 9 -34.48 -35.38 18.70
N GLU A 10 -35.54 -35.58 17.91
CA GLU A 10 -35.75 -34.80 16.68
C GLU A 10 -35.70 -33.28 16.92
N ASP A 11 -35.91 -32.85 18.16
CA ASP A 11 -35.85 -31.45 18.60
C ASP A 11 -34.40 -30.93 18.65
N ASP A 12 -33.44 -31.73 19.12
CA ASP A 12 -32.02 -31.36 19.16
C ASP A 12 -31.44 -31.18 17.75
N LEU A 13 -31.86 -32.03 16.81
CA LEU A 13 -31.47 -31.92 15.40
C LEU A 13 -32.08 -30.67 14.76
N LYS A 14 -33.36 -30.36 15.02
CA LYS A 14 -34.02 -29.14 14.54
C LYS A 14 -33.34 -27.87 15.07
N ASP A 15 -32.89 -27.88 16.32
CA ASP A 15 -32.14 -26.78 16.92
C ASP A 15 -30.78 -26.57 16.23
N ILE A 16 -30.01 -27.64 16.01
CA ILE A 16 -28.71 -27.57 15.33
C ILE A 16 -28.86 -27.12 13.87
N PHE A 17 -29.88 -27.61 13.14
CA PHE A 17 -30.13 -27.18 11.76
C PHE A 17 -30.53 -25.71 11.69
N THR A 18 -31.36 -25.24 12.63
CA THR A 18 -31.76 -23.83 12.74
C THR A 18 -30.55 -22.94 13.04
N TYR A 19 -29.74 -23.32 14.04
CA TYR A 19 -28.52 -22.59 14.38
C TYR A 19 -27.53 -22.50 13.21
N LYS A 20 -27.29 -23.61 12.49
CA LYS A 20 -26.39 -23.62 11.32
C LYS A 20 -26.91 -22.74 10.18
N LYS A 21 -28.23 -22.73 9.98
CA LYS A 21 -28.88 -21.89 8.98
C LYS A 21 -28.72 -20.41 9.34
N ASP A 22 -29.06 -20.03 10.57
CA ASP A 22 -28.96 -18.66 11.06
C ASP A 22 -27.51 -18.16 11.04
N LEU A 23 -26.54 -19.00 11.42
CA LEU A 23 -25.12 -18.68 11.32
C LEU A 23 -24.72 -18.36 9.88
N LYS A 24 -25.15 -19.18 8.91
CA LYS A 24 -24.84 -18.97 7.50
C LYS A 24 -25.45 -17.67 6.99
N GLU A 25 -26.71 -17.41 7.31
CA GLU A 25 -27.42 -16.19 6.91
C GLU A 25 -26.76 -14.94 7.51
N ASN A 26 -26.38 -15.00 8.79
CA ASN A 26 -25.67 -13.92 9.46
C ASN A 26 -24.28 -13.66 8.87
N LEU A 27 -23.51 -14.71 8.56
CA LEU A 27 -22.21 -14.56 7.92
C LEU A 27 -22.32 -13.92 6.53
N LEU A 28 -23.31 -14.32 5.73
CA LEU A 28 -23.55 -13.73 4.42
C LEU A 28 -23.92 -12.25 4.53
N LYS A 29 -24.80 -11.92 5.47
CA LYS A 29 -25.20 -10.54 5.72
C LYS A 29 -24.02 -9.66 6.15
N VAL A 30 -23.25 -10.09 7.14
CA VAL A 30 -22.07 -9.36 7.62
C VAL A 30 -21.01 -9.22 6.51
N TRP A 31 -20.82 -10.28 5.71
CA TRP A 31 -19.91 -10.23 4.56
C TRP A 31 -20.34 -9.18 3.55
N GLU A 32 -21.63 -9.12 3.21
CA GLU A 32 -22.18 -8.15 2.26
C GLU A 32 -22.05 -6.72 2.78
N GLU A 33 -22.41 -6.47 4.04
CA GLU A 33 -22.26 -5.16 4.70
C GLU A 33 -20.79 -4.70 4.75
N ALA A 34 -19.87 -5.61 5.06
CA ALA A 34 -18.44 -5.31 5.07
C ALA A 34 -17.92 -4.98 3.66
N HIS A 35 -18.36 -5.71 2.62
CA HIS A 35 -17.97 -5.44 1.24
C HIS A 35 -18.50 -4.10 0.74
N GLN A 36 -19.74 -3.75 1.09
CA GLN A 36 -20.32 -2.46 0.75
C GLN A 36 -19.54 -1.32 1.42
N THR A 37 -19.29 -1.43 2.73
CA THR A 37 -18.52 -0.43 3.48
C THR A 37 -17.11 -0.27 2.92
N LEU A 38 -16.46 -1.38 2.56
CA LEU A 38 -15.14 -1.36 1.95
C LEU A 38 -15.16 -0.65 0.60
N ARG A 39 -16.15 -0.93 -0.25
CA ARG A 39 -16.31 -0.24 -1.55
C ARG A 39 -16.49 1.26 -1.35
N GLU A 40 -17.39 1.67 -0.46
CA GLU A 40 -17.63 3.09 -0.18
C GLU A 40 -16.37 3.78 0.37
N ALA A 41 -15.62 3.11 1.25
CA ALA A 41 -14.36 3.63 1.77
C ALA A 41 -13.30 3.77 0.65
N GLN A 42 -13.19 2.78 -0.25
CA GLN A 42 -12.28 2.83 -1.40
C GLN A 42 -12.63 3.96 -2.36
N GLU A 43 -13.92 4.17 -2.64
CA GLU A 43 -14.40 5.26 -3.51
C GLU A 43 -14.10 6.62 -2.90
N LYS A 44 -14.37 6.81 -1.60
CA LYS A 44 -14.01 8.04 -0.87
C LYS A 44 -12.49 8.26 -0.89
N GLN A 45 -11.70 7.23 -0.62
CA GLN A 45 -10.24 7.31 -0.62
C GLN A 45 -9.72 7.73 -2.01
N LYS A 46 -10.24 7.12 -3.08
CA LYS A 46 -9.89 7.49 -4.45
C LYS A 46 -10.25 8.94 -4.74
N TYR A 47 -11.47 9.36 -4.42
CA TYR A 47 -11.91 10.74 -4.63
C TYR A 47 -10.99 11.74 -3.95
N HIS A 48 -10.68 11.52 -2.66
CA HIS A 48 -9.78 12.40 -1.93
C HIS A 48 -8.36 12.38 -2.48
N TYR A 49 -7.84 11.22 -2.87
CA TYR A 49 -6.51 11.10 -3.47
C TYR A 49 -6.43 11.84 -4.82
N ASP A 50 -7.37 11.58 -5.73
CA ASP A 50 -7.42 12.18 -7.06
C ASP A 50 -7.57 13.70 -6.94
N ALA A 51 -8.40 14.21 -6.02
CA ALA A 51 -8.61 15.64 -5.79
C ALA A 51 -7.36 16.39 -5.28
N HIS A 52 -6.53 15.73 -4.47
CA HIS A 52 -5.29 16.33 -3.93
C HIS A 52 -4.06 16.03 -4.80
N SER A 53 -4.20 15.17 -5.82
CA SER A 53 -3.12 14.84 -6.73
C SER A 53 -3.00 15.91 -7.82
N SER A 54 -1.90 16.66 -7.81
CA SER A 54 -1.55 17.52 -8.94
C SER A 54 -0.90 16.66 -10.04
N PRO A 55 -1.24 16.86 -11.33
CA PRO A 55 -0.60 16.13 -12.42
C PRO A 55 0.89 16.49 -12.46
N ARG A 56 1.70 15.59 -11.93
CA ARG A 56 3.16 15.71 -11.96
C ARG A 56 3.67 15.09 -13.25
N SER A 57 4.48 15.83 -13.99
CA SER A 57 5.18 15.30 -15.17
C SER A 57 6.66 15.58 -15.05
N LEU A 58 7.47 14.60 -15.41
CA LEU A 58 8.92 14.74 -15.50
C LEU A 58 9.34 14.62 -16.97
N THR A 59 10.43 15.27 -17.33
CA THR A 59 10.94 15.24 -18.71
C THR A 59 12.17 14.33 -18.80
N ILE A 60 12.35 13.69 -19.96
CA ILE A 60 13.57 12.95 -20.28
C ILE A 60 14.77 13.90 -20.16
N GLY A 61 15.87 13.41 -19.56
CA GLY A 61 17.07 14.20 -19.26
C GLY A 61 17.00 15.02 -17.96
N GLN A 62 15.85 15.07 -17.28
CA GLN A 62 15.73 15.76 -15.99
C GLN A 62 16.42 14.97 -14.87
N LYS A 63 17.11 15.68 -13.98
CA LYS A 63 17.69 15.11 -12.76
C LYS A 63 16.61 14.93 -11.68
N VAL A 64 16.61 13.76 -11.05
CA VAL A 64 15.65 13.37 -10.02
C VAL A 64 16.31 12.60 -8.88
N LEU A 65 15.68 12.60 -7.72
CA LEU A 65 15.97 11.70 -6.60
C LEU A 65 15.01 10.51 -6.67
N ALA A 66 15.49 9.32 -6.36
CA ALA A 66 14.65 8.14 -6.17
C ALA A 66 14.58 7.75 -4.69
N LEU A 67 13.41 7.30 -4.24
CA LEU A 67 13.22 6.78 -2.89
C LEU A 67 13.64 5.31 -2.85
N LEU A 68 14.79 5.02 -2.23
CA LEU A 68 15.39 3.69 -2.18
C LEU A 68 15.55 3.20 -0.73
N PRO A 69 15.36 1.90 -0.46
CA PRO A 69 15.62 1.33 0.84
C PRO A 69 17.11 1.43 1.20
N THR A 70 17.40 1.61 2.48
CA THR A 70 18.78 1.68 2.98
C THR A 70 19.28 0.27 3.28
N THR A 71 20.57 0.02 3.04
CA THR A 71 21.21 -1.27 3.34
C THR A 71 21.20 -1.59 4.85
N GLU A 72 21.28 -0.56 5.69
CA GLU A 72 21.30 -0.66 7.15
C GLU A 72 19.95 -1.10 7.74
N ASN A 73 18.83 -0.65 7.16
CA ASN A 73 17.49 -1.01 7.60
C ASN A 73 16.51 -1.02 6.43
N LYS A 74 15.97 -2.20 6.13
CA LYS A 74 15.01 -2.41 5.02
C LYS A 74 13.70 -1.65 5.20
N LEU A 75 13.36 -1.24 6.42
CA LEU A 75 12.17 -0.44 6.71
C LEU A 75 12.40 1.06 6.46
N LEU A 76 13.65 1.50 6.35
CA LEU A 76 14.00 2.91 6.15
C LEU A 76 14.38 3.14 4.69
N ALA A 77 13.55 3.92 3.99
CA ALA A 77 13.85 4.43 2.66
C ALA A 77 14.35 5.87 2.73
N ARG A 78 15.33 6.22 1.89
CA ARG A 78 15.90 7.56 1.77
C ARG A 78 15.87 8.03 0.32
N TRP A 79 15.75 9.32 0.12
CA TRP A 79 15.93 9.95 -1.20
C TRP A 79 17.40 9.89 -1.59
N GLN A 80 17.71 9.26 -2.70
CA GLN A 80 19.07 9.05 -3.22
C GLN A 80 19.15 9.57 -4.66
N GLY A 81 20.33 9.99 -5.10
CA GLY A 81 20.56 10.61 -6.41
C GLY A 81 21.49 11.82 -6.31
N PRO A 82 21.66 12.60 -7.39
CA PRO A 82 20.77 12.73 -8.55
C PRO A 82 20.91 11.65 -9.62
N TYR A 83 19.77 11.20 -10.14
CA TYR A 83 19.62 10.26 -11.25
C TYR A 83 18.99 10.94 -12.45
N THR A 84 19.26 10.43 -13.65
CA THR A 84 18.72 11.00 -14.89
C THR A 84 17.56 10.16 -15.40
N ILE A 85 16.48 10.82 -15.81
CA ILE A 85 15.38 10.14 -16.51
C ILE A 85 15.83 9.82 -17.94
N LEU A 86 15.81 8.54 -18.29
CA LEU A 86 16.15 8.06 -19.62
C LEU A 86 14.94 8.01 -20.54
N ASP A 87 13.78 7.59 -20.01
CA ASP A 87 12.59 7.39 -20.81
C ASP A 87 11.30 7.50 -19.98
N LYS A 88 10.19 7.79 -20.65
CA LYS A 88 8.84 7.82 -20.07
C LYS A 88 8.01 6.69 -20.68
N ILE A 89 7.91 5.58 -19.94
CA ILE A 89 7.19 4.38 -20.39
C ILE A 89 5.67 4.60 -20.32
N MET A 90 5.20 5.27 -19.27
CA MET A 90 3.78 5.57 -19.05
C MET A 90 3.63 6.97 -18.43
N PRO A 91 2.41 7.55 -18.36
CA PRO A 91 2.18 8.84 -17.71
C PRO A 91 2.80 8.96 -16.31
N THR A 92 2.76 7.87 -15.53
CA THR A 92 3.25 7.80 -14.15
C THR A 92 4.49 6.94 -13.96
N THR A 93 5.01 6.30 -15.01
CA THR A 93 6.13 5.34 -14.90
C THR A 93 7.29 5.77 -15.76
N TYR A 94 8.45 5.95 -15.13
CA TYR A 94 9.66 6.49 -15.74
C TYR A 94 10.82 5.52 -15.56
N LYS A 95 11.70 5.49 -16.56
CA LYS A 95 12.96 4.77 -16.50
C LYS A 95 14.07 5.74 -16.09
N ILE A 96 14.84 5.38 -15.08
CA ILE A 96 15.99 6.15 -14.62
C ILE A 96 17.28 5.33 -14.70
N GLU A 97 18.39 6.02 -14.86
CA GLU A 97 19.73 5.47 -14.71
C GLU A 97 20.19 5.57 -13.25
N ILE A 98 20.53 4.44 -12.62
CA ILE A 98 21.18 4.45 -11.31
C ILE A 98 22.68 4.20 -11.52
N PRO A 99 23.54 5.22 -11.36
CA PRO A 99 24.99 5.10 -11.41
C PRO A 99 25.54 4.48 -10.11
N ASP A 100 25.05 3.30 -9.73
CA ASP A 100 25.65 2.47 -8.66
C ASP A 100 26.81 1.63 -9.23
N GLY A 101 27.62 2.23 -10.11
CA GLY A 101 28.71 1.57 -10.85
C GLY A 101 28.29 0.49 -11.87
N SER A 102 27.04 0.02 -11.84
CA SER A 102 26.53 -1.08 -12.69
C SER A 102 25.80 -0.63 -13.96
N GLY A 103 25.52 0.67 -14.12
CA GLY A 103 24.82 1.21 -15.29
C GLY A 103 23.42 0.64 -15.51
N ARG A 104 22.77 0.16 -14.44
CA ARG A 104 21.48 -0.51 -14.53
C ARG A 104 20.36 0.52 -14.69
N GLU A 105 19.53 0.29 -15.71
CA GLU A 105 18.27 0.99 -15.89
C GLU A 105 17.22 0.38 -14.95
N GLN A 106 16.48 1.24 -14.25
CA GLN A 106 15.38 0.80 -13.39
C GLN A 106 14.13 1.63 -13.63
N ILE A 107 12.99 0.99 -13.42
CA ILE A 107 11.67 1.56 -13.69
C ILE A 107 11.02 1.94 -12.36
N TYR A 108 10.61 3.20 -12.26
CA TYR A 108 9.98 3.76 -11.06
C TYR A 108 8.66 4.43 -11.38
N HIS A 109 7.72 4.31 -10.44
CA HIS A 109 6.55 5.17 -10.42
C HIS A 109 6.94 6.60 -10.00
N ILE A 110 6.28 7.60 -10.54
CA ILE A 110 6.54 9.03 -10.30
C ILE A 110 6.47 9.43 -8.82
N ASN A 111 5.68 8.69 -8.02
CA ASN A 111 5.58 8.90 -6.57
C ASN A 111 6.89 8.58 -5.84
N LEU A 112 7.73 7.72 -6.42
CA LEU A 112 9.05 7.37 -5.89
C LEU A 112 10.14 8.28 -6.44
N LEU A 113 9.78 9.31 -7.21
CA LEU A 113 10.72 10.25 -7.83
C LEU A 113 10.49 11.66 -7.30
N LYS A 114 11.56 12.42 -7.08
CA LYS A 114 11.50 13.84 -6.73
C LYS A 114 12.39 14.64 -7.67
N THR A 115 11.95 15.81 -8.14
CA THR A 115 12.78 16.71 -8.95
C THR A 115 14.01 17.14 -8.15
N TRP A 116 15.19 17.02 -8.74
CA TRP A 116 16.43 17.51 -8.14
C TRP A 116 16.50 19.03 -8.33
N ASN A 117 16.58 19.76 -7.22
CA ASN A 117 16.84 21.20 -7.22
C ASN A 117 18.26 21.44 -6.70
N ASP A 118 19.16 21.94 -7.55
CA ASP A 118 20.56 22.24 -7.18
C ASP A 118 20.67 23.25 -6.02
N GLN A 119 19.60 23.99 -5.69
CA GLN A 119 19.62 25.01 -4.65
C GLN A 119 19.50 24.48 -3.20
N ASN A 120 19.28 23.17 -3.00
CA ASN A 120 19.05 22.57 -1.68
C ASN A 120 20.28 21.87 -1.06
N GLU A 121 21.47 21.97 -1.65
CA GLU A 121 22.66 21.31 -1.09
C GLU A 121 23.24 22.00 0.17
N LYS A 122 22.61 23.07 0.67
CA LYS A 122 23.03 23.76 1.90
C LYS A 122 22.06 23.73 3.07
N GLU A 123 20.88 23.12 2.96
CA GLU A 123 19.94 23.07 4.08
C GLU A 123 19.77 21.66 4.62
N SER A 124 20.63 21.37 5.60
CA SER A 124 20.32 20.62 6.83
C SER A 124 19.60 19.28 6.66
N ILE A 125 20.32 18.18 6.88
CA ILE A 125 19.71 17.00 7.50
C ILE A 125 19.34 17.44 8.94
N PRO A 126 18.04 17.56 9.32
CA PRO A 126 17.73 17.84 10.71
C PRO A 126 18.00 16.57 11.51
N GLN A 127 18.88 16.67 12.51
CA GLN A 127 19.25 15.65 13.49
C GLN A 127 18.06 15.16 14.36
N PHE A 128 16.80 15.47 14.01
CA PHE A 128 15.65 15.48 14.93
C PHE A 128 14.66 14.31 14.75
N VAL A 129 15.08 13.13 14.27
CA VAL A 129 14.25 11.91 14.38
C VAL A 129 14.96 10.80 15.17
N TYR A 130 15.83 11.20 16.09
CA TYR A 130 16.22 10.38 17.23
C TYR A 130 15.62 11.06 18.47
N ASN A 131 14.81 10.33 19.23
CA ASN A 131 14.23 10.69 20.54
C ASN A 131 12.83 11.33 20.53
N GLN A 132 11.81 10.62 20.01
CA GLN A 132 10.46 10.78 20.54
C GLN A 132 9.56 9.55 20.35
N TRP A 133 9.98 8.41 20.88
CA TRP A 133 9.11 7.30 21.26
C TRP A 133 9.72 6.63 22.51
N TYR A 134 9.33 7.12 23.68
CA TYR A 134 9.11 6.26 24.86
C TYR A 134 7.62 5.95 24.89
#